data_AF-A0A8T4CH29-F1
#
_entry.id   AF-A0A8T4CH29-F1
#
_cell.length_a   1.000
_cell.length_b   1.000
_cell.length_c   1.000
_cell.angle_alpha   90.00
_cell.angle_beta   90.00
_cell.angle_gamma   90.00
#
_symmetry.space_group_name_H-M   'P 1'
#
loop_
_entity.id
_entity.type
_entity.pdbx_description
1 polymer ?
#
loop_
_entity_poly.entity_id
_entity_poly.type
_entity_poly.pdbx_seq_one_letter_code
_entity_poly.pdbx_strand_id
1 'polypeptide(L)'
;MKRATEREAEAKKNELLESVLKGQAMESYIEHRTSEMRHCALCDSIGYKRRPMKQVGKKWVCIDCWRQIRETLDNLDRWEEEMALKEEMERTIRKGLGGQGPDQK
;
A
#
# COMPACT_ATOMS: atom_id res chain seq x y z
N MET A 1 -60.99 9.29 -14.40
CA MET A 1 -59.77 8.62 -14.88
C MET A 1 -58.54 9.54 -14.91
N LYS A 2 -58.58 10.76 -15.50
CA LYS A 2 -57.41 11.68 -15.57
C LYS A 2 -56.71 12.00 -14.22
N ARG A 3 -57.47 12.16 -13.13
CA ARG A 3 -56.90 12.42 -11.79
C ARG A 3 -56.15 11.24 -11.18
N ALA A 4 -56.44 10.01 -11.60
CA ALA A 4 -55.74 8.82 -11.10
C ALA A 4 -54.37 8.67 -11.77
N THR A 5 -54.31 8.93 -13.08
CA THR A 5 -53.06 8.94 -13.86
C THR A 5 -52.12 10.07 -13.46
N GLU A 6 -52.65 11.24 -13.06
CA GLU A 6 -51.85 12.34 -12.52
C GLU A 6 -51.22 11.99 -11.16
N ARG A 7 -51.97 11.32 -10.28
CA ARG A 7 -51.45 10.85 -8.98
C ARG A 7 -50.38 9.76 -9.14
N GLU A 8 -50.55 8.83 -10.07
CA GLU A 8 -49.53 7.82 -10.38
C GLU A 8 -48.26 8.44 -10.97
N ALA A 9 -48.40 9.44 -11.85
CA ALA A 9 -47.25 10.16 -12.39
C ALA A 9 -46.50 10.95 -11.30
N GLU A 10 -47.23 11.56 -10.37
CA GLU A 10 -46.66 12.29 -9.24
C GLU A 10 -45.98 11.35 -8.23
N ALA A 11 -46.56 10.18 -7.97
CA ALA A 11 -45.92 9.13 -7.16
C ALA A 11 -44.61 8.66 -7.79
N LYS A 12 -44.59 8.36 -9.09
CA LYS A 12 -43.36 7.98 -9.82
C LYS A 12 -42.30 9.08 -9.80
N LYS A 13 -42.73 10.34 -9.92
CA LYS A 13 -41.83 11.50 -9.82
C LYS A 13 -41.23 11.62 -8.42
N ASN A 14 -42.02 11.41 -7.37
CA ASN A 14 -41.56 11.44 -5.99
C ASN A 14 -40.59 10.29 -5.69
N GLU A 15 -40.87 9.07 -6.17
CA GLU A 15 -39.94 7.93 -6.07
C GLU A 15 -38.61 8.22 -6.77
N LEU A 16 -38.65 8.81 -7.97
CA LEU A 16 -37.45 9.20 -8.70
C LEU A 16 -36.65 10.27 -7.92
N LEU A 17 -37.33 11.29 -7.39
CA LEU A 17 -36.70 12.34 -6.59
C LEU A 17 -36.07 11.77 -5.32
N GLU A 18 -36.76 10.87 -4.61
CA GLU A 18 -36.20 10.18 -3.45
C GLU A 18 -34.96 9.36 -3.82
N SER A 19 -34.97 8.68 -4.96
CA SER A 19 -33.81 7.93 -5.44
C SER A 19 -32.61 8.84 -5.70
N VAL A 20 -32.84 10.00 -6.31
CA VAL A 20 -31.77 10.99 -6.58
C VAL A 20 -31.21 11.55 -5.28
N LEU A 21 -32.07 11.92 -4.33
CA LEU A 21 -31.65 12.44 -3.02
C LEU A 21 -30.84 11.40 -2.23
N LYS A 22 -31.27 10.13 -2.25
CA LYS A 22 -30.51 9.03 -1.63
C LYS A 22 -29.14 8.85 -2.27
N GLY A 23 -29.04 8.99 -3.60
CA GLY A 23 -27.76 8.98 -4.32
C GLY A 23 -26.82 10.09 -3.86
N GLN A 24 -27.29 11.34 -3.85
CA GLN A 24 -26.49 12.50 -3.42
C GLN A 24 -26.04 12.40 -1.96
N ALA A 25 -26.91 11.91 -1.07
CA ALA A 25 -26.58 11.69 0.32
C ALA A 25 -25.47 10.62 0.48
N MET A 26 -25.51 9.56 -0.32
CA MET A 26 -24.48 8.52 -0.36
C MET A 26 -23.14 9.08 -0.84
N GLU A 27 -23.13 9.85 -1.93
CA GLU A 27 -21.92 10.49 -2.46
C GLU A 27 -21.27 11.40 -1.42
N SER A 28 -22.07 12.26 -0.78
CA SER A 28 -21.61 13.16 0.29
C SER A 28 -21.00 12.39 1.47
N TYR A 29 -21.61 11.26 1.84
CA TYR A 29 -21.08 10.37 2.87
C TYR A 29 -19.73 9.75 2.46
N ILE A 30 -19.61 9.28 1.22
CA ILE A 30 -18.37 8.70 0.69
C ILE A 30 -17.25 9.74 0.69
N GLU A 31 -17.49 10.95 0.19
CA GLU A 31 -16.50 12.04 0.19
C GLU A 31 -16.02 12.38 1.59
N HIS A 32 -16.95 12.51 2.54
CA HIS A 32 -16.59 12.77 3.93
C HIS A 32 -15.72 11.66 4.52
N ARG A 33 -16.09 10.39 4.32
CA ARG A 33 -15.35 9.24 4.88
C ARG A 33 -14.00 9.02 4.21
N THR A 34 -13.91 9.19 2.90
CA THR A 34 -12.66 9.04 2.16
C THR A 34 -11.64 10.12 2.54
N SER A 35 -12.09 11.34 2.89
CA SER A 35 -11.20 12.38 3.42
C SER A 35 -10.50 12.00 4.73
N GLU A 36 -11.09 11.09 5.52
CA GLU A 36 -10.53 10.57 6.77
C GLU A 36 -9.68 9.31 6.59
N MET A 37 -9.63 8.77 5.37
CA MET A 37 -8.92 7.55 5.02
C MET A 37 -7.53 7.91 4.49
N ARG A 38 -6.51 7.25 5.04
CA ARG A 38 -5.13 7.34 4.57
C ARG A 38 -4.72 5.98 4.04
N HIS A 39 -4.15 5.92 2.84
CA HIS A 39 -3.65 4.67 2.27
C HIS A 39 -2.13 4.59 2.50
N CYS A 40 -1.63 3.42 2.88
CA CYS A 40 -0.20 3.19 2.96
C CYS A 40 0.35 3.00 1.55
N ALA A 41 1.34 3.79 1.14
CA ALA A 41 1.94 3.69 -0.19
C ALA A 41 2.84 2.45 -0.40
N LEU A 42 3.02 1.60 0.62
CA LEU A 42 3.89 0.42 0.56
C LEU A 42 3.12 -0.90 0.62
N CYS A 43 2.08 -0.97 1.44
CA CYS A 43 1.28 -2.19 1.63
C CYS A 43 -0.19 -2.02 1.29
N ASP A 44 -0.58 -0.86 0.73
CA ASP A 44 -1.95 -0.48 0.36
C ASP A 44 -2.99 -0.57 1.49
N SER A 45 -2.55 -0.79 2.73
CA SER A 45 -3.44 -0.84 3.88
C SER A 45 -4.10 0.52 4.08
N ILE A 46 -5.42 0.52 4.23
CA ILE A 46 -6.18 1.73 4.55
C ILE A 46 -6.20 1.90 6.08
N GLY A 47 -5.74 3.05 6.53
CA GLY A 47 -5.85 3.51 7.92
C GLY A 47 -6.91 4.59 8.05
N TYR A 48 -7.84 4.40 8.97
CA TYR A 48 -8.72 5.47 9.44
C TYR A 48 -7.99 6.35 10.46
N LYS A 49 -8.54 7.52 10.80
CA LYS A 49 -8.05 8.55 11.76
C LYS A 49 -7.20 8.07 12.96
N ARG A 50 -7.40 6.85 13.47
CA ARG A 50 -6.69 6.30 14.65
C ARG A 50 -5.47 5.41 14.33
N ARG A 51 -5.22 5.04 13.07
CA ARG A 51 -4.03 4.24 12.72
C ARG A 51 -2.81 5.15 12.63
N PRO A 52 -1.72 4.88 13.37
CA PRO A 52 -0.52 5.70 13.29
C PRO A 52 0.12 5.53 11.91
N MET A 53 0.08 6.62 11.13
CA MET A 53 0.70 6.73 9.81
C MET A 53 1.52 8.00 9.77
N LYS A 54 2.69 7.94 9.13
CA LYS A 54 3.59 9.07 8.98
C LYS A 54 3.60 9.52 7.53
N GLN A 55 3.53 10.82 7.33
CA GLN A 55 3.57 11.44 6.02
C GLN A 55 5.02 11.58 5.54
N VAL A 56 5.28 11.16 4.30
CA VAL A 56 6.58 11.23 3.63
C VAL A 56 6.36 11.92 2.29
N GLY A 57 6.68 13.21 2.23
CA GLY A 57 6.30 14.06 1.09
C GLY A 57 4.77 14.08 0.91
N LYS A 58 4.30 13.60 -0.25
CA LYS A 58 2.86 13.51 -0.58
C LYS A 58 2.22 12.16 -0.23
N LYS A 59 3.00 11.19 0.27
CA LYS A 59 2.54 9.81 0.52
C LYS A 59 2.38 9.54 2.03
N TRP A 60 1.46 8.66 2.38
CA TRP A 60 1.31 8.14 3.74
C TRP A 60 1.93 6.76 3.86
N VAL A 61 2.60 6.47 4.97
CA VAL A 61 3.19 5.16 5.24
C VAL A 61 2.76 4.72 6.64
N CYS A 62 2.26 3.49 6.77
CA CYS A 62 1.85 2.95 8.06
C CYS A 62 3.05 2.68 8.96
N ILE A 63 2.82 2.65 10.29
CA ILE A 63 3.89 2.40 11.26
C ILE A 63 4.61 1.06 11.04
N ASP A 64 3.89 0.04 10.57
CA ASP A 64 4.43 -1.31 10.37
C ASP A 64 5.46 -1.30 9.24
N CYS A 65 5.14 -0.70 8.08
CA CYS A 65 6.09 -0.52 6.99
C CYS A 65 7.26 0.39 7.39
N TRP A 66 7.01 1.42 8.21
CA TRP A 66 8.08 2.27 8.74
C TRP A 66 9.06 1.50 9.63
N ARG A 67 8.57 0.57 10.46
CA ARG A 67 9.41 -0.32 11.28
C ARG A 67 10.24 -1.23 10.40
N GLN A 68 9.63 -1.85 9.38
CA GLN A 68 10.35 -2.70 8.43
C GLN A 68 11.46 -1.94 7.69
N ILE A 69 11.19 -0.72 7.20
CA ILE A 69 12.23 0.10 6.57
C ILE A 69 13.40 0.33 7.53
N ARG A 70 13.10 0.69 8.77
CA ARG A 70 14.13 0.93 9.78
C ARG A 70 14.96 -0.33 10.03
N GLU A 71 14.30 -1.47 10.25
CA GLU A 71 15.00 -2.75 10.47
C GLU A 71 15.87 -3.13 9.27
N THR A 72 15.42 -2.90 8.04
CA THR A 72 16.22 -3.14 6.83
C THR A 72 17.44 -2.23 6.78
N LEU A 73 17.29 -0.94 7.09
CA LEU A 73 18.41 0.02 7.11
C LEU A 73 19.40 -0.29 8.23
N ASP A 74 18.91 -0.63 9.42
CA ASP A 74 19.75 -0.97 10.59
C ASP A 74 20.58 -2.25 10.36
N ASN A 75 20.16 -3.12 9.43
CA ASN A 75 20.89 -4.33 9.05
C ASN A 75 21.73 -4.19 7.77
N LEU A 76 21.73 -3.02 7.12
CA LEU A 76 22.41 -2.82 5.84
C LEU A 76 23.93 -2.95 5.97
N ASP A 77 24.52 -2.31 6.98
CA ASP A 77 25.97 -2.34 7.23
C ASP A 77 26.48 -3.78 7.43
N ARG A 78 25.74 -4.60 8.19
CA ARG A 78 26.07 -6.02 8.40
C ARG A 78 26.04 -6.80 7.09
N TRP A 79 25.06 -6.51 6.23
CA TRP A 79 24.97 -7.16 4.93
C TRP A 79 26.15 -6.77 4.03
N GLU A 80 26.58 -5.50 4.06
CA GLU A 80 27.76 -5.04 3.33
C GLU A 80 29.04 -5.75 3.81
N GLU A 81 29.22 -5.90 5.13
CA GLU A 81 30.33 -6.64 5.72
C GLU A 81 30.32 -8.13 5.32
N GLU A 82 29.16 -8.79 5.40
CA GLU A 82 29.00 -10.18 4.97
C GLU A 82 29.31 -10.37 3.48
N MET A 83 28.93 -9.42 2.64
CA MET A 83 29.22 -9.45 1.21
C MET A 83 30.72 -9.27 0.94
N ALA A 84 31.38 -8.33 1.62
CA ALA A 84 32.82 -8.14 1.50
C ALA A 84 33.60 -9.39 1.93
N LEU A 85 33.17 -10.03 3.02
CA LEU A 85 33.76 -11.28 3.50
C LEU A 85 33.57 -12.43 2.49
N LYS A 86 32.37 -12.57 1.90
CA LYS A 86 32.11 -13.57 0.85
C LYS A 86 33.03 -13.38 -0.35
N GLU A 87 33.20 -12.15 -0.83
CA GLU A 87 34.13 -11.87 -1.94
C GLU A 87 35.58 -12.24 -1.58
N GLU A 88 36.02 -11.97 -0.35
CA GLU A 88 37.35 -12.35 0.10
C GLU A 88 37.53 -13.88 0.17
N MET A 89 36.52 -14.59 0.68
CA MET A 89 36.51 -16.05 0.69
C MET A 89 36.55 -16.62 -0.73
N GLU A 90 35.76 -16.10 -1.66
CA GLU A 90 35.78 -16.53 -3.07
C GLU A 90 37.14 -16.28 -3.72
N ARG A 91 37.76 -15.13 -3.46
CA ARG A 91 39.13 -14.83 -3.93
C ARG A 91 40.13 -15.84 -3.35
N THR A 92 40.02 -16.16 -2.07
CA THR A 92 40.92 -17.10 -1.39
C THR A 92 40.73 -18.52 -1.89
N ILE A 93 39.49 -18.97 -2.09
CA ILE A 93 39.16 -20.27 -2.68
C ILE A 93 39.68 -20.35 -4.12
N ARG A 94 39.46 -19.32 -4.94
CA ARG A 94 40.00 -19.29 -6.31
C ARG A 94 41.53 -19.35 -6.34
N LYS A 95 42.20 -18.63 -5.41
CA LYS A 95 43.67 -18.69 -5.27
C LYS A 95 44.16 -20.05 -4.75
N GLY A 96 43.45 -20.65 -3.81
CA GLY A 96 43.78 -21.94 -3.21
C GLY A 96 43.50 -23.14 -4.13
N LEU A 97 42.42 -23.08 -4.92
CA LEU A 97 42.06 -24.09 -5.92
C LEU A 97 42.78 -23.89 -7.26
N GLY A 98 43.27 -22.69 -7.56
CA GLY A 98 44.13 -22.41 -8.73
C GLY A 98 45.53 -23.03 -8.65
N GLY A 99 45.89 -23.69 -7.54
CA GLY A 99 47.14 -24.44 -7.38
C GLY A 99 46.97 -25.96 -7.32
N GLN A 100 45.74 -26.49 -7.43
CA GLN A 100 45.47 -27.94 -7.41
C GLN A 100 44.37 -28.30 -8.40
N GLY A 101 44.62 -28.03 -9.68
CA GLY A 101 44.00 -28.79 -10.76
C GLY A 101 44.83 -30.04 -11.03
N PRO A 102 44.24 -31.26 -11.02
CA PRO A 102 44.95 -32.46 -11.43
C PRO A 102 45.02 -32.52 -12.96
N ASP A 103 45.94 -31.75 -13.56
CA ASP A 103 46.58 -32.17 -14.82
C ASP A 103 47.70 -33.12 -14.37
N GLN A 104 47.56 -34.45 -14.33
CA GLN A 104 47.17 -35.39 -15.39
C GLN A 104 47.82 -35.09 -16.76
N LYS A 105 49.09 -35.51 -16.83
CA LYS A 105 49.92 -35.84 -18.00
C LYS A 105 50.69 -34.72 -18.68
#